data_AF-A0A3B8ZBY2-F1
#
_entry.id   AF-A0A3B8ZBY2-F1
#
_cell.length_a   1.000
_cell.length_b   1.000
_cell.length_c   1.000
_cell.angle_alpha   90.00
_cell.angle_beta   90.00
_cell.angle_gamma   90.00
#
_symmetry.space_group_name_H-M   'P 1'
#
loop_
_entity.id
_entity.type
_entity.pdbx_description
1 polymer ?
#
loop_
_entity_poly.entity_id
_entity_poly.type
_entity_poly.pdbx_seq_one_letter_code
_entity_poly.pdbx_strand_id
1 'polypeptide(L)'
;MYSQLIREFIEQEALPESYAADAQTWFVPLAEHFSASLLKEKRPLVVGITGAQGTGKSTLAKLISVLLTNDGFRVIKLSIDDFYLSRRARAR
;
A
#
# COMPACT_ATOMS: atom_id res chain seq x y z
N MET A 1 -6.16 1.09 -16.44
CA MET A 1 -5.17 0.00 -16.65
C MET A 1 -5.21 -1.05 -15.52
N TYR A 2 -5.57 -0.69 -14.29
CA TYR A 2 -5.52 -1.60 -13.14
C TYR A 2 -6.76 -2.46 -12.86
N SER A 3 -7.80 -2.41 -13.70
CA SER A 3 -9.12 -2.96 -13.35
C SER A 3 -9.11 -4.45 -13.01
N GLN A 4 -8.34 -5.27 -13.74
CA GLN A 4 -8.20 -6.70 -13.45
C GLN A 4 -7.41 -6.93 -12.15
N LEU A 5 -6.30 -6.23 -11.99
CA LEU A 5 -5.43 -6.33 -10.82
C LEU A 5 -6.16 -5.94 -9.52
N ILE A 6 -7.01 -4.91 -9.59
CA ILE A 6 -7.84 -4.49 -8.45
C ILE A 6 -8.90 -5.54 -8.11
N ARG A 7 -9.50 -6.19 -9.11
CA ARG A 7 -10.46 -7.29 -8.86
C ARG A 7 -9.79 -8.47 -8.18
N GLU A 8 -8.64 -8.90 -8.69
CA GLU A 8 -7.85 -9.99 -8.07
C GLU A 8 -7.45 -9.64 -6.64
N PHE A 9 -7.04 -8.38 -6.40
CA PHE A 9 -6.72 -7.90 -5.06
C PHE A 9 -7.93 -7.95 -4.11
N ILE A 10 -9.11 -7.52 -4.59
CA ILE A 10 -10.36 -7.55 -3.81
C ILE A 10 -10.72 -8.97 -3.41
N GLU A 11 -10.61 -9.93 -4.34
CA GLU A 11 -10.86 -11.34 -4.07
C GLU A 11 -9.86 -11.92 -3.05
N GLN A 12 -8.56 -11.64 -3.21
CA GLN A 12 -7.50 -12.14 -2.32
C GLN A 12 -7.62 -11.61 -0.90
N GLU A 13 -8.00 -10.34 -0.73
CA GLU A 13 -8.11 -9.68 0.57
C GLU A 13 -9.55 -9.73 1.13
N ALA A 14 -10.47 -10.44 0.47
CA ALA A 14 -11.88 -10.57 0.83
C ALA A 14 -12.58 -9.22 1.09
N LEU A 15 -12.34 -8.25 0.21
CA LEU A 15 -12.85 -6.89 0.31
C LEU A 15 -14.24 -6.76 -0.34
N PRO A 16 -15.07 -5.79 0.08
CA PRO A 16 -16.33 -5.51 -0.58
C PRO A 16 -16.10 -4.99 -2.01
N GLU A 17 -17.02 -5.26 -2.92
CA GLU A 17 -16.92 -4.79 -4.32
C GLU A 17 -16.84 -3.26 -4.43
N SER A 18 -17.42 -2.53 -3.46
CA SER A 18 -17.34 -1.07 -3.37
C SER A 18 -15.89 -0.57 -3.29
N TYR A 19 -14.96 -1.40 -2.81
CA TYR A 19 -13.54 -1.08 -2.75
C TYR A 19 -12.95 -0.80 -4.14
N ALA A 20 -13.49 -1.40 -5.21
CA ALA A 20 -13.06 -1.11 -6.57
C ALA A 20 -13.34 0.36 -6.95
N ALA A 21 -14.49 0.89 -6.56
CA ALA A 21 -14.84 2.28 -6.80
C ALA A 21 -13.89 3.21 -6.03
N ASP A 22 -13.67 2.93 -4.73
CA ASP A 22 -12.72 3.71 -3.91
C ASP A 22 -11.30 3.66 -4.48
N ALA A 23 -10.86 2.49 -4.96
CA ALA A 23 -9.57 2.33 -5.60
C ALA A 23 -9.44 3.19 -6.85
N GLN A 24 -10.45 3.20 -7.73
CA GLN A 24 -10.43 4.05 -8.93
C GLN A 24 -10.45 5.54 -8.59
N THR A 25 -11.26 5.94 -7.61
CA THR A 25 -11.40 7.36 -7.26
C THR A 25 -10.19 7.91 -6.51
N TRP A 26 -9.60 7.13 -5.60
CA TRP A 26 -8.61 7.64 -4.64
C TRP A 26 -7.22 7.00 -4.76
N PHE A 27 -7.15 5.68 -4.95
CA PHE A 27 -5.89 4.95 -4.80
C PHE A 27 -5.09 4.82 -6.10
N VAL A 28 -5.78 4.68 -7.23
CA VAL A 28 -5.16 4.66 -8.56
C VAL A 28 -4.48 6.01 -8.86
N PRO A 29 -5.13 7.18 -8.69
CA PRO A 29 -4.46 8.46 -8.89
C PRO A 29 -3.25 8.65 -7.95
N LEU A 30 -3.34 8.12 -6.73
CA LEU A 30 -2.22 8.16 -5.78
C LEU A 30 -1.03 7.30 -6.23
N ALA A 31 -1.29 6.09 -6.72
CA ALA A 31 -0.26 5.22 -7.28
C ALA A 31 0.40 5.86 -8.50
N GLU A 32 -0.39 6.43 -9.42
CA GLU A 32 0.13 7.15 -10.60
C GLU A 32 1.01 8.35 -10.20
N HIS A 33 0.62 9.09 -9.17
CA HIS A 33 1.43 10.17 -8.62
C HIS A 33 2.78 9.67 -8.09
N PHE A 34 2.79 8.53 -7.38
CA PHE A 34 4.02 7.90 -6.91
C PHE A 34 4.90 7.40 -8.05
N SER A 35 4.33 6.72 -9.04
CA SER A 35 5.05 6.28 -10.26
C SER A 35 5.71 7.47 -10.95
N ALA A 36 4.99 8.58 -11.13
CA ALA A 36 5.54 9.80 -11.74
C ALA A 36 6.68 10.42 -10.91
N SER A 37 6.61 10.39 -9.59
CA SER A 37 7.68 10.88 -8.71
C SER A 37 8.93 9.99 -8.79
N LEU A 38 8.74 8.67 -8.77
CA LEU A 38 9.82 7.68 -8.86
C LEU A 38 10.58 7.74 -10.19
N LEU A 39 9.89 8.05 -11.30
CA LEU A 39 10.55 8.21 -12.61
C LEU A 39 11.38 9.49 -12.71
N LYS A 40 11.03 10.53 -11.95
CA LYS A 40 11.73 11.82 -11.94
C LYS A 40 12.93 11.83 -10.98
N GLU A 41 12.78 11.20 -9.82
CA GLU A 41 13.76 11.23 -8.74
C GLU A 41 14.72 10.03 -8.85
N LYS A 42 16.03 10.24 -8.67
CA LYS A 42 17.03 9.15 -8.64
C LYS A 42 17.14 8.47 -7.26
N ARG A 43 16.11 8.56 -6.42
CA ARG A 43 16.11 8.06 -5.04
C ARG A 43 14.80 7.31 -4.72
N PRO A 44 14.82 6.37 -3.77
CA PRO A 44 13.59 5.72 -3.32
C PRO A 44 12.58 6.72 -2.76
N LEU A 45 11.30 6.52 -3.08
CA LEU A 45 10.20 7.23 -2.45
C LEU A 45 9.86 6.58 -1.11
N VAL A 46 9.82 7.36 -0.03
CA VAL A 46 9.41 6.91 1.31
C VAL A 46 8.07 7.54 1.65
N VAL A 47 7.05 6.70 1.89
CA VAL A 47 5.68 7.14 2.17
C VAL A 47 5.27 6.64 3.56
N GLY A 48 4.91 7.57 4.44
CA GLY A 48 4.29 7.26 5.72
C GLY A 48 2.78 7.13 5.60
N ILE A 49 2.20 6.04 6.12
CA ILE A 49 0.75 5.83 6.17
C ILE A 49 0.30 5.79 7.62
N THR A 50 -0.59 6.70 8.00
CA THR A 50 -1.11 6.86 9.37
C THR A 50 -2.65 6.88 9.39
N GLY A 51 -3.24 6.64 10.56
CA GLY A 51 -4.69 6.48 10.74
C GLY A 51 -5.04 5.57 11.93
N ALA A 52 -6.29 5.62 12.37
CA ALA A 52 -6.76 4.84 13.52
C ALA A 52 -6.73 3.31 13.25
N GLN A 53 -6.83 2.50 14.31
CA GLN A 53 -6.90 1.04 14.16
C GLN A 53 -8.14 0.65 13.35
N GLY A 54 -7.98 -0.33 12.45
CA GLY A 54 -9.08 -0.81 11.61
C GLY A 54 -9.41 0.07 10.40
N THR A 55 -8.74 1.21 10.17
CA THR A 55 -9.03 2.10 9.03
C THR A 55 -8.41 1.66 7.69
N GLY A 56 -8.00 0.39 7.56
CA GLY A 56 -7.50 -0.16 6.29
C GLY A 56 -6.09 0.27 5.85
N LYS A 57 -5.25 0.86 6.73
CA LYS A 57 -3.88 1.30 6.39
C LYS A 57 -3.05 0.20 5.71
N SER A 58 -3.02 -1.00 6.31
CA SER A 58 -2.26 -2.13 5.78
C SER A 58 -2.82 -2.62 4.45
N THR A 59 -4.14 -2.54 4.26
CA THR A 59 -4.82 -2.86 3.00
C THR A 59 -4.44 -1.86 1.91
N LEU A 60 -4.48 -0.56 2.20
CA LEU A 60 -4.02 0.49 1.28
C LEU A 60 -2.54 0.30 0.92
N ALA A 61 -1.68 0.07 1.91
CA ALA A 61 -0.25 -0.17 1.68
C ALA A 61 -0.01 -1.38 0.76
N LYS A 62 -0.78 -2.46 0.95
CA LYS A 62 -0.75 -3.64 0.07
C LYS A 62 -1.20 -3.29 -1.35
N LEU A 63 -2.35 -2.64 -1.53
CA LEU A 63 -2.85 -2.28 -2.84
C LEU A 63 -1.85 -1.42 -3.61
N ILE A 64 -1.38 -0.33 -3.01
CA ILE A 64 -0.39 0.57 -3.65
C ILE A 64 0.87 -0.20 -4.03
N SER A 65 1.33 -1.12 -3.18
CA SER A 65 2.50 -1.95 -3.50
C SER A 65 2.24 -2.84 -4.71
N VAL A 66 1.06 -3.45 -4.81
CA VAL A 66 0.66 -4.27 -5.97
C VAL A 66 0.64 -3.44 -7.25
N LEU A 67 0.01 -2.26 -7.22
CA LEU A 67 -0.07 -1.35 -8.37
C LEU A 67 1.32 -0.89 -8.84
N LEU A 68 2.16 -0.41 -7.92
CA LEU A 68 3.51 0.05 -8.26
C LEU A 68 4.43 -1.10 -8.71
N THR A 69 4.24 -2.30 -8.17
CA THR A 69 5.01 -3.47 -8.64
C THR A 69 4.60 -3.86 -10.05
N ASN A 70 3.31 -3.78 -10.37
CA ASN A 70 2.81 -3.96 -11.74
C ASN A 70 3.41 -2.92 -12.71
N ASP A 71 3.67 -1.70 -12.25
CA ASP A 71 4.37 -0.66 -13.02
C ASP A 71 5.89 -0.89 -13.13
N GLY A 72 6.41 -1.98 -12.56
CA GLY A 72 7.83 -2.36 -12.64
C GLY A 72 8.71 -1.79 -11.53
N PHE A 73 8.13 -1.13 -10.52
CA PHE A 73 8.89 -0.66 -9.37
C PHE A 73 9.13 -1.77 -8.34
N ARG A 74 10.25 -1.67 -7.60
CA ARG A 74 10.49 -2.50 -6.42
C ARG A 74 9.93 -1.79 -5.20
N VAL A 75 9.01 -2.45 -4.50
CA VAL A 75 8.34 -1.88 -3.32
C VAL A 75 8.57 -2.78 -2.10
N ILE A 76 8.87 -2.16 -0.96
CA ILE A 76 8.87 -2.82 0.34
C ILE A 76 7.85 -2.14 1.25
N LYS A 77 7.13 -2.94 2.03
CA LYS A 77 6.23 -2.45 3.08
C LYS A 77 6.88 -2.72 4.43
N LEU A 78 6.82 -1.74 5.30
CA LEU A 78 7.30 -1.85 6.67
C LEU A 78 6.14 -1.46 7.58
N SER A 79 5.78 -2.33 8.54
CA SER A 79 4.91 -1.92 9.63
C SER A 79 5.76 -1.46 10.80
N ILE A 80 5.36 -0.37 11.47
CA ILE A 80 6.01 0.03 12.73
C ILE A 80 5.90 -1.08 13.79
N ASP A 81 4.83 -1.88 13.71
CA ASP A 81 4.59 -2.98 14.63
C ASP A 81 5.67 -4.07 14.55
N ASP A 82 6.31 -4.23 13.39
CA ASP A 82 7.40 -5.20 13.15
C ASP A 82 8.68 -4.84 13.93
N PHE A 83 8.81 -3.56 14.32
CA PHE A 83 9.98 -3.03 15.02
C PHE A 83 9.75 -2.89 16.53
N TYR A 84 8.61 -3.34 17.06
CA TYR A 84 8.43 -3.36 18.50
C TYR A 84 9.42 -4.31 19.18
N LEU A 85 9.94 -3.84 20.31
CA LEU A 85 10.76 -4.67 21.18
C LEU A 85 10.00 -5.94 21.60
N SER A 86 10.71 -7.07 21.57
CA SER A 86 10.19 -8.32 22.12
C SER A 86 9.73 -8.13 23.56
N ARG A 87 8.78 -8.95 24.01
CA ARG A 87 8.28 -8.91 25.39
C ARG A 87 9.41 -8.96 26.42
N ARG A 88 10.45 -9.77 26.15
CA ARG A 88 11.64 -9.89 27.01
C ARG A 88 12.48 -8.61 27.03
N ALA A 89 12.63 -7.95 25.88
CA ALA A 89 13.41 -6.70 25.79
C ALA A 89 12.67 -5.51 26.42
N ARG A 90 11.34 -5.51 26.45
CA ARG A 90 10.52 -4.48 27.11
C ARG A 90 10.51 -4.55 28.64
N ALA A 91 10.93 -5.66 29.24
CA ALA A 91 10.90 -5.88 30.68
C ALA A 91 12.24 -5.56 31.38
N ARG A 92 13.17 -4.91 30.67
CA ARG A 92 14.45 -4.40 31.20
C ARG A 92 14.34 -2.91 31.42
#